data_AF-A0A820QDA9-F1
#
_entry.id   AF-A0A820QDA9-F1
#
_cell.length_a   1.000
_cell.length_b   1.000
_cell.length_c   1.000
_cell.angle_alpha   90.00
_cell.angle_beta   90.00
_cell.angle_gamma   90.00
#
_symmetry.space_group_name_H-M   'P 1'
#
loop_
_entity.id
_entity.type
_entity.pdbx_description
1 polymer ?
#
loop_
_entity_poly.entity_id
_entity_poly.type
_entity_poly.pdbx_seq_one_letter_code
_entity_poly.pdbx_strand_id
1 'polypeptide(L)' 'MAKTLTTHILDLSCGRPAANVPVQVENLVDGQWISMSTPTNTNNDGRALDLVPTDKWQPGRWRIIFDVASY' A
#
# COMPACT_ATOMS: atom_id res chain seq x y z
N MET A 1 -11.77 -11.23 -9.49
CA MET A 1 -11.54 -10.60 -8.17
C MET A 1 -11.52 -9.10 -8.38
N ALA A 2 -12.33 -8.35 -7.63
CA ALA A 2 -12.33 -6.90 -7.72
C ALA A 2 -11.01 -6.38 -7.14
N LYS A 3 -10.20 -5.70 -7.96
CA LYS A 3 -8.97 -5.03 -7.51
C LYS A 3 -9.35 -3.67 -6.96
N THR A 4 -8.97 -3.36 -5.73
CA THR A 4 -9.26 -2.09 -5.05
C THR A 4 -8.14 -1.08 -5.29
N LEU A 5 -7.03 -1.26 -4.58
CA LEU A 5 -5.87 -0.39 -4.57
C LEU A 5 -4.60 -1.22 -4.72
N THR A 6 -3.73 -0.78 -5.62
CA THR A 6 -2.43 -1.39 -5.87
C THR A 6 -1.36 -0.31 -5.92
N THR A 7 -0.10 -0.69 -5.71
CA THR A 7 1.05 0.20 -5.85
C THR A 7 2.21 -0.53 -6.55
N HIS A 8 3.17 0.26 -7.04
CA HIS A 8 4.43 -0.20 -7.60
C HIS A 8 5.52 0.80 -7.21
N ILE A 9 6.60 0.30 -6.61
CA ILE A 9 7.72 1.11 -6.13
C ILE A 9 8.96 0.76 -6.96
N LEU A 10 9.58 1.80 -7.52
CA LEU A 10 10.82 1.70 -8.29
C LEU A 10 11.92 2.44 -7.53
N ASP A 11 13.02 1.76 -7.23
CA ASP A 11 14.24 2.39 -6.72
C ASP A 11 15.04 2.95 -7.90
N LEU A 12 15.03 4.28 -8.01
CA LEU A 12 15.73 5.01 -9.06
C LEU A 12 17.25 5.05 -8.86
N SER A 13 17.77 4.76 -7.66
CA SER A 13 19.21 4.76 -7.40
C SER A 13 19.92 3.58 -8.10
N CYS A 14 19.24 2.45 -8.22
CA CYS A 14 19.74 1.24 -8.88
C CYS A 14 18.95 0.85 -10.13
N GLY A 15 17.86 1.55 -10.44
CA GLY A 15 17.01 1.32 -11.61
C GLY A 15 16.22 0.00 -11.54
N ARG A 16 15.81 -0.43 -10.35
CA ARG A 16 15.16 -1.74 -10.12
C ARG A 16 13.89 -1.60 -9.28
N PRO A 17 12.94 -2.53 -9.40
CA PRO A 17 11.79 -2.56 -8.50
C PRO A 17 12.23 -2.73 -7.04
N ALA A 18 11.63 -1.94 -6.15
CA ALA A 18 11.95 -1.99 -4.72
C ALA A 18 11.12 -3.11 -4.07
N ALA A 19 11.72 -4.28 -3.92
CA ALA A 19 11.09 -5.45 -3.29
C ALA A 19 11.12 -5.34 -1.76
N ASN A 20 10.17 -5.99 -1.09
CA ASN A 20 10.04 -6.09 0.36
C ASN A 20 9.82 -4.77 1.12
N VAL A 21 9.48 -3.67 0.46
CA VAL A 21 9.14 -2.41 1.11
C VAL A 21 7.83 -2.59 1.90
N PRO A 22 7.79 -2.34 3.22
CA PRO A 22 6.54 -2.38 3.98
C PRO A 22 5.57 -1.30 3.50
N VAL A 23 4.32 -1.69 3.28
CA VAL A 23 3.24 -0.80 2.81
C VAL A 23 2.04 -0.93 3.73
N GLN A 24 1.46 0.22 4.09
CA GLN A 24 0.22 0.30 4.85
C GLN A 24 -0.76 1.26 4.15
N VAL A 25 -2.05 0.96 4.26
CA VAL A 25 -3.12 1.83 3.76
C VAL A 25 -4.05 2.18 4.91
N GLU A 26 -4.40 3.46 4.99
CA GLU A 26 -5.32 3.98 5.98
C GLU A 26 -6.44 4.78 5.31
N ASN A 27 -7.61 4.76 5.95
CA ASN A 27 -8.77 5.56 5.57
C ASN A 27 -9.06 6.59 6.66
N LEU A 28 -9.51 7.77 6.25
CA LEU A 28 -9.96 8.80 7.18
C LEU A 28 -11.43 8.54 7.53
N VAL A 29 -11.69 8.16 8.77
CA VAL A 29 -13.03 7.90 9.34
C VAL A 29 -13.21 8.81 10.54
N ASP A 30 -14.27 9.61 10.56
CA ASP A 30 -14.60 10.55 11.65
C ASP A 30 -13.41 11.43 12.10
N GLY A 31 -12.60 11.86 11.14
CA GLY A 31 -11.43 12.72 11.39
C GLY A 31 -10.18 11.97 11.88
N GLN A 32 -10.22 10.64 12.01
CA GLN A 32 -9.11 9.80 12.44
C GLN A 32 -8.63 8.88 11.32
N TRP A 33 -7.33 8.64 11.25
CA TRP A 33 -6.75 7.67 10.32
C TRP A 33 -6.84 6.27 10.92
N ILE A 34 -7.50 5.36 10.20
CA ILE A 34 -7.68 3.96 10.62
C ILE A 34 -6.96 3.06 9.62
N SER A 35 -6.18 2.09 10.13
CA SER A 35 -5.53 1.08 9.30
C SER A 35 -6.54 0.15 8.64
N MET A 36 -6.51 0.10 7.31
CA MET A 36 -7.43 -0.68 6.49
C MET A 36 -6.75 -1.86 5.79
N SER A 37 -5.44 -1.77 5.57
CA SER A 37 -4.64 -2.86 5.00
C SER A 37 -4.27 -3.90 6.05
N THR A 38 -4.24 -5.17 5.66
CA THR A 38 -3.36 -6.14 6.33
C THR A 38 -1.90 -5.74 6.10
N PRO A 39 -0.99 -5.93 7.08
CA PRO A 39 0.44 -5.71 6.87
C PRO A 39 0.91 -6.45 5.61
N THR A 40 1.59 -5.74 4.73
CA THR A 40 2.05 -6.30 3.46
C THR A 40 3.33 -5.61 3.00
N ASN A 41 4.04 -6.27 2.09
CA ASN A 41 5.27 -5.76 1.51
C ASN A 41 5.17 -5.84 -0.01
N THR A 42 5.93 -5.01 -0.72
CA THR A 42 6.08 -5.16 -2.16
C THR A 42 6.73 -6.49 -2.51
N ASN A 43 6.27 -7.13 -3.60
CA ASN A 43 6.84 -8.35 -4.13
C ASN A 43 8.15 -8.08 -4.91
N ASN A 44 8.73 -9.12 -5.52
CA ASN A 44 9.98 -9.01 -6.29
C ASN A 44 9.90 -8.08 -7.52
N ASP A 45 8.70 -7.75 -7.99
CA ASP A 45 8.45 -6.76 -9.03
C ASP A 45 8.10 -5.38 -8.43
N GLY A 46 8.42 -5.14 -7.15
CA GLY A 46 8.15 -3.88 -6.45
C GLY A 46 6.67 -3.57 -6.26
N ARG A 47 5.76 -4.53 -6.48
CA ARG A 47 4.32 -4.32 -6.43
C ARG A 47 3.71 -4.82 -5.14
N ALA A 48 2.76 -4.07 -4.60
CA ALA A 48 1.82 -4.59 -3.61
C ALA A 48 0.42 -4.52 -4.20
N LEU A 49 -0.28 -5.65 -4.17
CA LEU A 49 -1.60 -5.84 -4.75
C LEU A 49 -2.64 -5.99 -3.63
N ASP A 50 -3.90 -5.73 -3.97
CA ASP A 50 -5.05 -5.97 -3.09
C ASP A 50 -4.86 -5.35 -1.69
N LEU A 51 -4.31 -4.13 -1.65
CA LEU A 51 -3.91 -3.43 -0.43
C LEU A 51 -5.06 -3.17 0.55
N VAL A 52 -6.29 -3.14 0.04
CA VAL A 52 -7.51 -2.96 0.83
C VAL A 52 -8.49 -4.07 0.47
N PRO A 53 -8.98 -4.85 1.46
CA PRO A 53 -10.07 -5.79 1.24
C PRO A 53 -11.29 -5.13 0.58
N THR A 54 -11.94 -5.80 -0.37
CA THR A 54 -13.07 -5.23 -1.14
C THR A 54 -14.23 -4.78 -0.26
N ASP A 55 -14.50 -5.48 0.83
CA ASP A 55 -15.53 -5.16 1.83
C ASP A 55 -15.21 -3.89 2.64
N LYS A 56 -13.94 -3.48 2.69
CA LYS A 56 -13.48 -2.24 3.33
C LYS A 56 -13.30 -1.08 2.35
N TRP A 57 -13.56 -1.31 1.06
CA TRP A 57 -13.38 -0.29 0.03
C TRP A 57 -14.62 0.57 -0.11
N GLN A 58 -14.54 1.80 0.38
CA GLN A 58 -15.62 2.80 0.30
C GLN A 58 -15.12 4.17 -0.19
N PRO A 59 -16.01 5.03 -0.71
CA PRO A 59 -15.71 6.43 -0.96
C PRO A 59 -15.18 7.12 0.31
N GLY A 60 -14.15 7.92 0.17
CA GLY A 60 -13.54 8.63 1.30
C GLY A 60 -12.13 9.10 0.99
N ARG A 61 -11.43 9.57 2.01
CA ARG A 61 -10.03 9.98 1.90
C ARG A 61 -9.12 8.86 2.39
N TRP A 62 -8.09 8.57 1.62
CA TRP A 62 -7.17 7.47 1.86
C TRP A 62 -5.72 7.98 1.83
N ARG A 63 -4.83 7.27 2.52
CA ARG A 63 -3.38 7.45 2.38
C ARG A 63 -2.69 6.10 2.31
N ILE A 64 -1.59 6.06 1.56
CA ILE A 64 -0.66 4.94 1.49
C ILE A 64 0.63 5.40 2.16
N ILE A 65 1.15 4.56 3.04
CA ILE A 65 2.40 4.79 3.76
C ILE A 65 3.41 3.77 3.23
N PHE A 66 4.56 4.27 2.79
CA PHE A 66 5.69 3.46 2.34
C PHE A 66 6.80 3.60 3.38
N ASP A 67 7.18 2.52 4.05
CA ASP A 67 8.32 2.53 4.96
C ASP A 67 9.62 2.33 4.17
N VAL A 68 10.03 3.40 3.49
CA VAL A 68 11.23 3.42 2.64
C VAL A 68 12.52 3.37 3.47
N ALA A 69 12.47 3.74 4.75
CA ALA A 69 13.66 3.72 5.61
C ALA A 69 14.04 2.30 6.06
N SER A 70 13.04 1.43 6.22
CA SER A 70 13.25 0.01 6.56
C SER A 70 13.52 -0.89 5.34
N TYR A 71 13.44 -0.35 4.13
CA TYR A 71 13.76 -1.04 2.86
C TYR A 71 15.27 -1.16 2.63
#